data_AF-A0A958C8K4-F1
#
_entry.id   AF-A0A958C8K4-F1
#
_cell.length_a   1.000
_cell.length_b   1.000
_cell.length_c   1.000
_cell.angle_alpha   90.00
_cell.angle_beta   90.00
_cell.angle_gamma   90.00
#
_symmetry.space_group_name_H-M   'P 1'
#
loop_
_entity.id
_entity.type
_entity.pdbx_description
1 polymer ?
#
loop_
_entity_poly.entity_id
_entity_poly.type
_entity_poly.pdbx_seq_one_letter_code
_entity_poly.pdbx_strand_id
1 'polypeptide(L)'
;MTSRWSVIWMRRSNLSRWGRFCMRLAALGQPPYKARRPLARLGRNGYVAPSATIYGDDIALAAGCFVDERVTIFQHPGGGPVTLAERVHLYRDCIVETGPGGSLSIGEDTHVQPRCQFTAFAGPIRIGARVQIAPNCSFYPYDHSFAAGEEIAAQPL
;
A
#
# COMPACT_ATOMS: atom_id res chain seq x y z
N MET A 1 -16.27 -18.79 0.58
CA MET A 1 -16.10 -19.44 -0.75
C MET A 1 -15.98 -18.35 -1.80
N THR A 2 -14.93 -18.37 -2.62
CA THR A 2 -14.75 -17.38 -3.70
C THR A 2 -15.53 -17.83 -4.93
N SER A 3 -16.39 -16.97 -5.49
CA SER A 3 -17.30 -17.38 -6.56
C SER A 3 -16.58 -17.49 -7.92
N ARG A 4 -17.11 -18.31 -8.84
CA ARG A 4 -16.61 -18.42 -10.23
C ARG A 4 -16.54 -17.04 -10.91
N TRP A 5 -17.48 -16.16 -10.57
CA TRP A 5 -17.50 -14.76 -11.02
C TRP A 5 -16.21 -14.01 -10.65
N SER A 6 -15.83 -14.03 -9.36
CA SER A 6 -14.62 -13.34 -8.91
C SER A 6 -13.36 -13.89 -9.58
N VAL A 7 -13.29 -15.20 -9.81
CA VAL A 7 -12.14 -15.83 -10.51
C VAL A 7 -11.99 -15.32 -11.95
N ILE A 8 -13.09 -15.24 -12.70
CA ILE A 8 -13.09 -14.78 -14.11
C ILE A 8 -12.51 -13.37 -14.23
N TRP A 9 -12.93 -12.48 -13.34
CA TRP A 9 -12.49 -11.10 -13.35
C TRP A 9 -11.08 -10.93 -12.79
N MET A 10 -10.73 -11.61 -11.70
CA MET A 10 -9.37 -11.54 -11.13
C MET A 10 -8.30 -12.07 -12.09
N ARG A 11 -8.60 -13.08 -12.92
CA ARG A 11 -7.67 -13.55 -13.98
C ARG A 11 -7.33 -12.47 -15.02
N ARG A 12 -8.17 -11.45 -15.17
CA ARG A 12 -8.00 -10.31 -16.09
C ARG A 12 -7.55 -9.04 -15.37
N SER A 13 -7.28 -9.12 -14.07
CA SER A 13 -6.89 -7.97 -13.26
C SER A 13 -5.39 -7.68 -13.35
N ASN A 14 -5.06 -6.40 -13.32
CA ASN A 14 -3.71 -5.83 -13.19
C ASN A 14 -3.85 -4.35 -12.76
N LEU A 15 -2.74 -3.59 -12.73
CA LEU A 15 -2.75 -2.20 -12.31
C LEU A 15 -3.19 -1.20 -13.39
N SER A 16 -3.41 -1.64 -14.64
CA SER A 16 -3.98 -0.78 -15.69
C SER A 16 -5.42 -0.37 -15.37
N ARG A 17 -5.93 0.66 -16.05
CA ARG A 17 -7.33 1.12 -15.90
C ARG A 17 -8.35 -0.01 -16.10
N TRP A 18 -8.13 -0.86 -17.13
CA TRP A 18 -8.98 -2.02 -17.37
C TRP A 18 -8.83 -3.10 -16.28
N GLY A 19 -7.61 -3.37 -15.85
CA GLY A 19 -7.35 -4.30 -14.77
C GLY A 19 -8.01 -3.90 -13.45
N ARG A 20 -7.98 -2.60 -13.12
CA ARG A 20 -8.68 -2.02 -11.95
C ARG A 20 -10.20 -2.13 -12.08
N PHE A 21 -10.75 -1.96 -13.28
CA PHE A 21 -12.17 -2.22 -13.53
C PHE A 21 -12.54 -3.70 -13.32
N CYS A 22 -11.73 -4.64 -13.80
CA CYS A 22 -11.90 -6.06 -13.51
C CYS A 22 -11.89 -6.35 -11.99
N MET A 23 -10.99 -5.72 -11.21
CA MET A 23 -10.99 -5.87 -9.74
C MET A 23 -12.28 -5.36 -9.10
N ARG A 24 -12.85 -4.27 -9.63
CA ARG A 24 -14.16 -3.76 -9.18
C ARG A 24 -15.28 -4.77 -9.41
N LEU A 25 -15.33 -5.37 -10.60
CA LEU A 25 -16.31 -6.42 -10.90
C LEU A 25 -16.10 -7.68 -10.06
N ALA A 26 -14.85 -8.10 -9.85
CA ALA A 26 -14.52 -9.25 -9.01
C ALA A 26 -15.01 -9.10 -7.57
N ALA A 27 -15.07 -7.87 -7.05
CA ALA A 27 -15.51 -7.54 -5.70
C ALA A 27 -17.05 -7.44 -5.56
N LEU A 28 -17.81 -7.44 -6.65
CA LEU A 28 -19.27 -7.44 -6.60
C LEU A 28 -19.77 -8.73 -5.93
N GLY A 29 -20.66 -8.58 -4.95
CA GLY A 29 -21.19 -9.70 -4.15
C GLY A 29 -20.19 -10.29 -3.15
N GLN A 30 -18.98 -9.74 -3.02
CA GLN A 30 -18.02 -10.15 -1.99
C GLN A 30 -18.18 -9.27 -0.73
N PRO A 31 -18.27 -9.86 0.47
CA PRO A 31 -18.29 -9.10 1.72
C PRO A 31 -17.05 -8.19 1.83
N PRO A 32 -17.13 -7.04 2.51
CA PRO A 32 -16.04 -6.07 2.55
C PRO A 32 -14.87 -6.52 3.44
N TYR A 33 -13.82 -5.69 3.49
CA TYR A 33 -12.71 -5.82 4.44
C TYR A 33 -11.92 -7.13 4.28
N LYS A 34 -11.54 -7.77 5.40
CA LYS A 34 -10.78 -9.01 5.48
C LYS A 34 -11.42 -10.17 4.71
N ALA A 35 -12.72 -10.11 4.40
CA ALA A 35 -13.38 -11.11 3.57
C ALA A 35 -12.94 -11.05 2.09
N ARG A 36 -12.34 -9.93 1.62
CA ARG A 36 -11.80 -9.79 0.26
C ARG A 36 -10.38 -10.28 0.09
N ARG A 37 -9.65 -10.58 1.17
CA ARG A 37 -8.27 -11.13 1.12
C ARG A 37 -8.11 -12.31 0.14
N PRO A 38 -9.06 -13.26 0.05
CA PRO A 38 -8.94 -14.37 -0.91
C PRO A 38 -8.84 -13.92 -2.37
N LEU A 39 -9.34 -12.72 -2.74
CA LEU A 39 -9.23 -12.19 -4.10
C LEU A 39 -7.77 -11.97 -4.51
N ALA A 40 -6.90 -11.57 -3.57
CA ALA A 40 -5.48 -11.36 -3.86
C ALA A 40 -4.78 -12.63 -4.36
N ARG A 41 -5.30 -13.82 -4.02
CA ARG A 41 -4.76 -15.11 -4.48
C ARG A 41 -5.25 -15.51 -5.88
N LEU A 42 -6.19 -14.78 -6.46
CA LEU A 42 -6.83 -15.14 -7.74
C LEU A 42 -6.25 -14.38 -8.94
N GLY A 43 -5.67 -13.20 -8.72
CA GLY A 43 -5.07 -12.36 -9.75
C GLY A 43 -3.55 -12.50 -9.76
N ARG A 44 -2.92 -12.37 -10.93
CA ARG A 44 -1.45 -12.45 -11.08
C ARG A 44 -0.73 -11.41 -10.22
N ASN A 45 -1.32 -10.22 -10.06
CA ASN A 45 -0.69 -9.08 -9.39
C ASN A 45 -1.35 -8.77 -8.03
N GLY A 46 -2.05 -9.74 -7.44
CA GLY A 46 -2.80 -9.50 -6.20
C GLY A 46 -4.16 -8.83 -6.43
N TYR A 47 -4.65 -8.14 -5.41
CA TYR A 47 -5.90 -7.38 -5.42
C TYR A 47 -5.65 -5.96 -4.92
N VAL A 48 -6.10 -4.97 -5.70
CA VAL A 48 -6.13 -3.56 -5.31
C VAL A 48 -7.58 -3.09 -5.33
N ALA A 49 -8.07 -2.66 -4.17
CA ALA A 49 -9.44 -2.20 -4.02
C ALA A 49 -9.74 -1.04 -4.99
N PRO A 50 -10.98 -0.93 -5.52
CA PRO A 50 -11.34 0.14 -6.45
C PRO A 50 -11.17 1.56 -5.87
N SER A 51 -11.27 1.71 -4.54
CA SER A 51 -11.08 2.99 -3.85
C SER A 51 -9.65 3.28 -3.44
N ALA A 52 -8.70 2.35 -3.63
CA ALA A 52 -7.29 2.59 -3.33
C ALA A 52 -6.66 3.52 -4.38
N THR A 53 -5.87 4.48 -3.92
CA THR A 53 -5.19 5.46 -4.77
C THR A 53 -3.71 5.10 -4.82
N ILE A 54 -3.16 4.97 -6.03
CA ILE A 54 -1.74 4.70 -6.25
C ILE A 54 -1.27 5.72 -7.28
N TYR A 55 -0.30 6.55 -6.90
CA TYR A 55 0.26 7.62 -7.73
C TYR A 55 1.78 7.66 -7.57
N GLY A 56 2.49 7.55 -8.68
CA GLY A 56 3.95 7.47 -8.71
C GLY A 56 4.43 6.63 -9.89
N ASP A 57 5.72 6.75 -10.21
CA ASP A 57 6.36 6.06 -11.33
C ASP A 57 7.14 4.81 -10.88
N ASP A 58 7.51 4.71 -9.60
CA ASP A 58 8.33 3.62 -9.04
C ASP A 58 7.60 2.91 -7.87
N ILE A 59 6.46 2.29 -8.20
CA ILE A 59 5.62 1.55 -7.26
C ILE A 59 5.47 0.11 -7.75
N ALA A 60 6.09 -0.82 -7.01
CA ALA A 60 6.11 -2.24 -7.33
C ALA A 60 5.29 -3.05 -6.33
N LEU A 61 4.26 -3.73 -6.82
CA LEU A 61 3.46 -4.69 -6.07
C LEU A 61 3.71 -6.10 -6.59
N ALA A 62 4.31 -6.96 -5.76
CA ALA A 62 4.54 -8.35 -6.11
C ALA A 62 3.25 -9.19 -6.09
N ALA A 63 3.37 -10.45 -6.50
CA ALA A 63 2.23 -11.36 -6.57
C ALA A 63 1.55 -11.57 -5.20
N GLY A 64 0.23 -11.67 -5.21
CA GLY A 64 -0.55 -11.94 -4.00
C GLY A 64 -0.70 -10.76 -3.04
N CYS A 65 -0.21 -9.56 -3.36
CA CYS A 65 -0.45 -8.38 -2.54
C CYS A 65 -1.95 -8.10 -2.37
N PHE A 66 -2.35 -7.65 -1.19
CA PHE A 66 -3.70 -7.20 -0.89
C PHE A 66 -3.67 -5.73 -0.45
N VAL A 67 -4.16 -4.85 -1.30
CA VAL A 67 -4.31 -3.42 -1.03
C VAL A 67 -5.79 -3.13 -0.86
N ASP A 68 -6.21 -2.92 0.39
CA ASP A 68 -7.62 -2.77 0.78
C ASP A 68 -8.18 -1.37 0.44
N GLU A 69 -9.45 -1.17 0.75
CA GLU A 69 -10.18 0.08 0.51
C GLU A 69 -9.46 1.31 1.11
N ARG A 70 -9.42 2.40 0.34
CA ARG A 70 -8.86 3.70 0.73
C ARG A 70 -7.40 3.68 1.19
N VAL A 71 -6.64 2.62 0.85
CA VAL A 71 -5.19 2.70 0.94
C VAL A 71 -4.70 3.73 -0.09
N THR A 72 -3.81 4.62 0.36
CA THR A 72 -3.16 5.62 -0.49
C THR A 72 -1.68 5.31 -0.55
N ILE A 73 -1.14 5.17 -1.76
CA ILE A 73 0.31 5.13 -2.03
C ILE A 73 0.61 6.34 -2.92
N PHE A 74 1.39 7.28 -2.41
CA PHE A 74 1.69 8.54 -3.09
C PHE A 74 3.20 8.81 -3.08
N GLN A 75 3.79 8.80 -4.27
CA GLN A 75 5.19 9.16 -4.48
C GLN A 75 5.27 10.63 -4.87
N HIS A 76 5.84 11.44 -3.97
CA HIS A 76 6.16 12.85 -4.25
C HIS A 76 7.28 12.96 -5.29
N PRO A 77 7.44 14.11 -5.97
CA PRO A 77 8.60 14.36 -6.83
C PRO A 77 9.92 14.12 -6.08
N GLY A 78 10.82 13.34 -6.67
CA GLY A 78 12.09 12.95 -6.04
C GLY A 78 11.96 11.85 -4.97
N GLY A 79 10.75 11.33 -4.73
CA GLY A 79 10.51 10.16 -3.89
C GLY A 79 11.15 8.90 -4.48
N GLY A 80 11.79 8.12 -3.63
CA GLY A 80 12.30 6.80 -3.99
C GLY A 80 11.20 5.74 -4.07
N PRO A 81 11.57 4.48 -4.37
CA PRO A 81 10.64 3.40 -4.66
C PRO A 81 9.73 3.04 -3.48
N VAL A 82 8.52 2.56 -3.81
CA VAL A 82 7.65 1.79 -2.92
C VAL A 82 7.58 0.35 -3.40
N THR A 83 8.16 -0.58 -2.65
CA THR A 83 8.17 -2.01 -2.99
C THR A 83 7.43 -2.83 -1.95
N LEU A 84 6.34 -3.48 -2.37
CA LEU A 84 5.65 -4.50 -1.59
C LEU A 84 6.00 -5.88 -2.13
N ALA A 85 6.69 -6.70 -1.32
CA ALA A 85 7.02 -8.07 -1.66
C ALA A 85 5.78 -8.98 -1.67
N GLU A 86 5.97 -10.26 -1.99
CA GLU A 86 4.87 -11.19 -2.19
C GLU A 86 3.95 -11.27 -0.97
N ARG A 87 2.64 -11.31 -1.22
CA ARG A 87 1.62 -11.51 -0.17
C ARG A 87 1.65 -10.46 0.95
N VAL A 88 2.17 -9.26 0.68
CA VAL A 88 2.03 -8.11 1.58
C VAL A 88 0.58 -7.63 1.60
N HIS A 89 0.05 -7.39 2.79
CA HIS A 89 -1.31 -6.92 2.99
C HIS A 89 -1.32 -5.54 3.64
N LEU A 90 -1.78 -4.53 2.90
CA LEU A 90 -2.12 -3.22 3.44
C LEU A 90 -3.63 -3.18 3.67
N TYR A 91 -4.05 -3.17 4.92
CA TYR A 91 -5.47 -3.04 5.26
C TYR A 91 -5.94 -1.58 5.19
N ARG A 92 -7.27 -1.39 5.22
CA ARG A 92 -7.90 -0.11 4.90
C ARG A 92 -7.29 1.11 5.56
N ASP A 93 -7.39 2.23 4.85
CA ASP A 93 -6.99 3.55 5.34
C ASP A 93 -5.50 3.69 5.67
N CYS A 94 -4.64 2.76 5.21
CA CYS A 94 -3.19 2.97 5.31
C CYS A 94 -2.75 4.05 4.33
N ILE A 95 -1.82 4.90 4.77
CA ILE A 95 -1.19 5.93 3.94
C ILE A 95 0.29 5.61 3.81
N VAL A 96 0.77 5.56 2.57
CA VAL A 96 2.17 5.41 2.22
C VAL A 96 2.59 6.62 1.39
N GLU A 97 3.60 7.33 1.84
CA GLU A 97 4.20 8.46 1.16
C GLU A 97 5.71 8.28 1.07
N THR A 98 6.26 8.59 -0.09
CA THR A 98 7.72 8.66 -0.31
C THR A 98 8.06 10.00 -0.94
N GLY A 99 9.02 10.72 -0.35
CA GLY A 99 9.56 11.97 -0.88
C GLY A 99 11.08 11.96 -0.95
N PRO A 100 11.72 13.12 -1.24
CA PRO A 100 13.17 13.20 -1.46
C PRO A 100 14.00 12.44 -0.43
N GLY A 101 14.90 11.58 -0.91
CA GLY A 101 15.77 10.72 -0.08
C GLY A 101 15.06 9.53 0.60
N GLY A 102 13.73 9.46 0.53
CA GLY A 102 12.92 8.43 1.15
C GLY A 102 12.51 7.31 0.22
N SER A 103 12.30 6.12 0.77
CA SER A 103 11.76 4.94 0.07
C SER A 103 11.09 3.99 1.07
N LEU A 104 10.25 3.08 0.58
CA LEU A 104 9.60 2.06 1.40
C LEU A 104 9.83 0.67 0.81
N SER A 105 10.26 -0.27 1.65
CA SER A 105 10.24 -1.70 1.33
C SER A 105 9.55 -2.50 2.43
N ILE A 106 8.64 -3.39 2.04
CA ILE A 106 7.94 -4.30 2.95
C ILE A 106 8.15 -5.74 2.47
N GLY A 107 8.73 -6.57 3.34
CA GLY A 107 9.03 -7.98 3.07
C GLY A 107 7.78 -8.88 3.00
N GLU A 108 7.96 -10.08 2.45
CA GLU A 108 6.89 -11.03 2.15
C GLU A 108 6.04 -11.39 3.37
N ASP A 109 4.77 -11.76 3.13
CA ASP A 109 3.83 -12.21 4.16
C ASP A 109 3.65 -11.24 5.35
N THR A 110 3.98 -9.95 5.14
CA THR A 110 3.78 -8.90 6.14
C THR A 110 2.38 -8.33 6.05
N HIS A 111 1.76 -8.14 7.22
CA HIS A 111 0.41 -7.61 7.34
C HIS A 111 0.42 -6.30 8.11
N VAL A 112 -0.02 -5.24 7.45
CA VAL A 112 -0.16 -3.90 8.01
C VAL A 112 -1.63 -3.63 8.29
N GLN A 113 -2.00 -3.65 9.57
CA GLN A 113 -3.39 -3.45 10.00
C GLN A 113 -3.89 -2.02 9.70
N PRO A 114 -5.21 -1.76 9.77
CA PRO A 114 -5.79 -0.51 9.29
C PRO A 114 -5.18 0.77 9.89
N ARG A 115 -5.25 1.85 9.10
CA ARG A 115 -4.90 3.23 9.50
C ARG A 115 -3.43 3.40 9.93
N CYS A 116 -2.51 2.61 9.37
CA CYS A 116 -1.09 2.87 9.55
C CYS A 116 -0.60 3.96 8.60
N GLN A 117 0.43 4.69 9.00
CA GLN A 117 1.07 5.70 8.17
C GLN A 117 2.56 5.41 8.00
N PHE A 118 3.02 5.47 6.76
CA PHE A 118 4.44 5.40 6.40
C PHE A 118 4.74 6.66 5.61
N THR A 119 5.53 7.56 6.18
CA THR A 119 5.94 8.78 5.49
C THR A 119 7.46 8.76 5.45
N ALA A 120 8.00 8.30 4.31
CA ALA A 120 9.43 8.16 4.11
C ALA A 120 9.97 9.40 3.36
N PHE A 121 10.56 10.32 4.12
CA PHE A 121 11.36 11.44 3.63
C PHE A 121 12.73 11.38 4.31
N ALA A 122 13.77 11.94 3.67
CA ALA A 122 15.16 11.98 4.16
C ALA A 122 15.83 10.61 4.41
N GLY A 123 15.07 9.52 4.49
CA GLY A 123 15.59 8.18 4.70
C GLY A 123 14.58 7.08 4.38
N PRO A 124 15.06 5.83 4.25
CA PRO A 124 14.24 4.68 3.90
C PRO A 124 13.51 4.08 5.12
N ILE A 125 12.29 3.58 4.90
CA ILE A 125 11.61 2.67 5.82
C ILE A 125 11.77 1.23 5.27
N ARG A 126 12.26 0.31 6.11
CA ARG A 126 12.44 -1.11 5.76
C ARG A 126 11.73 -1.99 6.76
N ILE A 127 10.66 -2.67 6.33
CA ILE A 127 9.93 -3.65 7.12
C ILE A 127 10.33 -5.04 6.63
N GLY A 128 10.72 -5.92 7.56
CA GLY A 128 11.10 -7.29 7.25
C GLY A 128 9.93 -8.17 6.75
N ALA A 129 10.22 -9.46 6.55
CA ALA A 129 9.21 -10.46 6.19
C ALA A 129 8.45 -10.97 7.42
N ARG A 130 7.21 -11.42 7.21
CA ARG A 130 6.33 -12.03 8.23
C ARG A 130 6.07 -11.14 9.44
N VAL A 131 6.07 -9.83 9.24
CA VAL A 131 5.78 -8.84 10.29
C VAL A 131 4.27 -8.65 10.45
N GLN A 132 3.82 -8.35 11.66
CA GLN A 132 2.47 -7.87 11.94
C GLN A 132 2.57 -6.46 12.52
N ILE A 133 2.08 -5.46 11.79
CA ILE A 133 2.01 -4.08 12.27
C ILE A 133 0.60 -3.83 12.78
N ALA A 134 0.47 -3.42 14.04
CA ALA A 134 -0.81 -3.17 14.69
C ALA A 134 -1.55 -1.95 14.08
N PRO A 135 -2.87 -1.82 14.26
CA PRO A 135 -3.60 -0.67 13.73
C PRO A 135 -3.09 0.65 14.31
N ASN A 136 -3.14 1.72 13.52
CA ASN A 136 -2.76 3.09 13.91
C ASN A 136 -1.27 3.27 14.28
N CYS A 137 -0.36 2.45 13.76
CA CYS A 137 1.08 2.70 13.87
C CYS A 137 1.55 3.70 12.81
N SER A 138 2.49 4.56 13.18
CA SER A 138 3.10 5.52 12.25
C SER A 138 4.62 5.40 12.23
N PHE A 139 5.20 5.50 11.04
CA PHE A 139 6.64 5.33 10.79
C PHE A 139 7.17 6.53 10.01
N TYR A 140 8.14 7.22 10.60
CA TYR A 140 8.84 8.36 10.02
C TYR A 140 10.34 8.13 10.26
N PRO A 141 11.18 8.07 9.20
CA PRO A 141 12.62 7.85 9.33
C PRO A 141 13.39 9.18 9.50
N TYR A 142 12.71 10.23 9.92
CA TYR A 142 13.24 11.58 10.11
C TYR A 142 12.54 12.22 11.29
N ASP A 143 13.16 13.27 11.81
CA ASP A 143 12.56 14.18 12.76
C ASP A 143 12.93 15.59 12.34
N HIS A 144 12.07 16.57 12.60
CA HIS A 144 12.49 17.95 12.36
C HIS A 144 13.53 18.33 13.42
N SER A 145 14.60 19.01 13.01
CA SER A 145 15.35 19.83 13.95
C SER A 145 14.42 20.89 14.57
N PHE A 146 14.75 21.34 15.78
CA PHE A 146 13.93 22.34 16.49
C PHE A 146 14.79 23.50 17.01
N ALA A 147 14.37 24.72 16.65
CA ALA A 147 14.83 26.01 17.15
C ALA A 147 13.61 26.80 17.60
N ALA A 148 13.69 27.38 18.80
CA ALA A 148 12.59 28.17 19.35
C ALA A 148 12.38 29.46 18.55
N GLY A 149 11.13 29.79 18.25
CA GLY A 149 10.76 30.99 17.49
C GLY A 149 10.81 30.85 15.97
N GLU A 150 11.21 29.68 15.45
CA GLU A 150 11.18 29.39 14.02
C GLU A 150 10.02 28.45 13.65
N GLU A 151 9.42 28.67 12.48
CA GLU A 151 8.35 27.80 11.97
C GLU A 151 8.89 26.41 11.66
N ILE A 152 8.20 25.36 12.10
CA ILE A 152 8.61 23.96 11.88
C ILE A 152 8.87 23.63 10.40
N ALA A 153 8.13 24.28 9.49
CA ALA A 153 8.26 24.09 8.05
C ALA A 153 9.57 24.68 7.46
N ALA A 154 10.19 25.63 8.14
CA ALA A 154 11.47 26.21 7.76
C ALA A 154 12.66 25.45 8.36
N GLN A 155 12.41 24.53 9.31
CA GLN A 155 13.47 23.84 10.03
C GLN A 155 13.97 22.63 9.24
N PRO A 156 15.30 22.41 9.20
CA PRO A 156 15.89 21.24 8.53
C PRO A 156 15.31 19.91 9.02
N LEU A 157 15.20 18.96 8.08
CA LEU A 157 14.98 17.53 8.32
C LEU A 157 16.28 16.80 8.67
#